data_AF-A0AAU5KMQ4-F1
#
_entry.id   AF-A0AAU5KMQ4-F1
#
_cell.length_a   1.000
_cell.length_b   1.000
_cell.length_c   1.000
_cell.angle_alpha   90.00
_cell.angle_beta   90.00
_cell.angle_gamma   90.00
#
_symmetry.space_group_name_H-M   'P 1'
#
loop_
_entity.id
_entity.type
_entity.pdbx_description
1 polymer ?
#
loop_
_entity_poly.entity_id
_entity_poly.type
_entity_poly.pdbx_seq_one_letter_code
_entity_poly.pdbx_strand_id
1 'polypeptide(L)'
;MSSVGRKSVAVLAVALASLGAGSAVTASATAPSAAPCSGAQCPNLQPTRLTASQATLNVTQMQLENIQAMASDAVTGEPIRGAKVVFATMGGRTLGMAYTDDTGIAAIAAPEDLGPGTLQELLGGYEAALVGDGVHAPAGAHGAITVGTDQGPGVPGNPCAVCSDRGLKQDVLPVDWSR
;
A
#
# COMPACT_ATOMS: atom_id res chain seq x y z
N MET A 1 1.11 -60.56 25.01
CA MET A 1 1.02 -59.31 25.82
C MET A 1 1.54 -58.21 24.91
N SER A 2 0.68 -57.71 24.02
CA SER A 2 0.06 -56.36 24.05
C SER A 2 1.03 -55.26 23.57
N SER A 3 0.71 -54.29 22.72
CA SER A 3 -0.29 -54.03 21.67
C SER A 3 0.18 -52.69 21.05
N VAL A 4 -0.06 -52.51 19.75
CA VAL A 4 0.29 -51.35 18.92
C VAL A 4 -0.39 -50.05 19.39
N GLY A 5 0.26 -48.90 19.15
CA GLY A 5 -0.34 -47.57 19.26
C GLY A 5 0.28 -46.53 18.31
N ARG A 6 -0.02 -46.62 17.01
CA ARG A 6 0.15 -45.53 16.03
C ARG A 6 -0.95 -44.49 16.26
N LYS A 7 -0.60 -43.21 16.37
CA LYS A 7 -1.59 -42.12 16.28
C LYS A 7 -1.64 -41.59 14.85
N SER A 8 -2.68 -42.02 14.14
CA SER A 8 -3.17 -41.44 12.89
C SER A 8 -4.20 -40.35 13.23
N VAL A 9 -4.13 -39.18 12.60
CA VAL A 9 -5.26 -38.27 12.37
C VAL A 9 -4.99 -37.62 11.00
N ALA A 10 -5.47 -38.24 9.93
CA ALA A 10 -6.75 -37.98 9.24
C ALA A 10 -6.63 -36.84 8.22
N VAL A 11 -6.55 -37.28 6.95
CA VAL A 11 -6.71 -36.53 5.71
C VAL A 11 -8.11 -35.92 5.66
N LEU A 12 -8.22 -34.69 5.18
CA LEU A 12 -9.45 -34.22 4.54
C LEU A 12 -9.11 -33.62 3.18
N ALA A 13 -9.35 -34.41 2.14
CA ALA A 13 -9.47 -33.95 0.77
C ALA A 13 -10.92 -33.49 0.57
N VAL A 14 -11.12 -32.32 -0.04
CA VAL A 14 -12.42 -31.90 -0.56
C VAL A 14 -12.28 -31.41 -2.00
N ALA A 15 -12.81 -32.26 -2.88
CA ALA A 15 -13.53 -32.01 -4.13
C ALA A 15 -12.94 -31.05 -5.18
N LEU A 16 -12.38 -31.67 -6.24
CA LEU A 16 -12.44 -31.17 -7.61
C LEU A 16 -13.91 -31.21 -8.08
N ALA A 17 -14.53 -30.05 -8.26
CA ALA A 17 -15.80 -29.94 -8.98
C ALA A 17 -15.52 -29.62 -10.46
N SER A 18 -16.04 -30.48 -11.32
CA SER A 18 -16.01 -30.46 -12.77
C SER A 18 -16.68 -29.23 -13.40
N LEU A 19 -16.19 -28.89 -14.60
CA LEU A 19 -16.63 -27.79 -15.46
C LEU A 19 -18.15 -27.80 -15.74
N GLY A 20 -18.78 -26.65 -15.53
CA GLY A 20 -20.07 -26.27 -16.10
C GLY A 20 -19.90 -25.01 -16.94
N ALA A 21 -20.29 -25.08 -18.21
CA ALA A 21 -20.32 -23.95 -19.12
C ALA A 21 -21.46 -22.99 -18.78
N GLY A 22 -21.19 -21.68 -18.78
CA GLY A 22 -22.23 -20.65 -18.82
C GLY A 22 -22.00 -19.49 -17.85
N SER A 23 -21.79 -18.30 -18.44
CA SER A 23 -21.94 -16.97 -17.85
C SER A 23 -20.85 -16.49 -16.86
N ALA A 24 -20.34 -15.31 -17.18
CA ALA A 24 -19.24 -14.62 -16.54
C ALA A 24 -19.42 -14.48 -15.02
N VAL A 25 -18.50 -15.11 -14.29
CA VAL A 25 -18.26 -14.77 -12.89
C VAL A 25 -17.20 -13.67 -12.92
N THR A 26 -17.60 -12.45 -12.57
CA THR A 26 -16.64 -11.43 -12.13
C THR A 26 -15.89 -12.04 -10.94
N ALA A 27 -14.61 -12.36 -11.14
CA ALA A 27 -13.71 -12.65 -10.05
C ALA A 27 -13.53 -11.35 -9.26
N SER A 28 -14.42 -11.11 -8.30
CA SER A 28 -14.14 -10.18 -7.22
C SER A 28 -13.05 -10.81 -6.38
N ALA A 29 -11.79 -10.55 -6.77
CA ALA A 29 -10.68 -10.69 -5.86
C ALA A 29 -10.91 -9.66 -4.75
N THR A 30 -11.61 -10.08 -3.70
CA THR A 30 -11.52 -9.40 -2.41
C THR A 30 -10.04 -9.39 -2.08
N ALA A 31 -9.38 -8.24 -2.22
CA ALA A 31 -8.08 -8.03 -1.63
C ALA A 31 -8.16 -8.54 -0.19
N PRO A 32 -7.15 -9.26 0.34
CA PRO A 32 -7.15 -9.60 1.75
C PRO A 32 -7.10 -8.28 2.52
N SER A 33 -8.28 -7.76 2.85
CA SER A 33 -8.50 -6.88 3.99
C SER A 33 -7.79 -7.58 5.12
N ALA A 34 -6.67 -7.00 5.58
CA ALA A 34 -5.96 -7.50 6.73
C ALA A 34 -7.01 -7.72 7.81
N ALA A 35 -7.26 -8.99 8.15
CA ALA A 35 -8.34 -9.34 9.05
C ALA A 35 -8.17 -8.50 10.32
N PRO A 36 -9.15 -7.66 10.71
CA PRO A 36 -9.05 -6.99 11.98
C PRO A 36 -9.10 -8.09 13.03
N CYS A 37 -7.98 -8.29 13.73
CA CYS A 37 -7.89 -9.19 14.87
C CYS A 37 -9.03 -8.87 15.85
N SER A 38 -10.13 -9.61 15.74
CA SER A 38 -11.32 -9.41 16.56
C SER A 38 -11.43 -10.62 17.47
N GLY A 39 -10.85 -10.52 18.67
CA GLY A 39 -10.96 -11.54 19.72
C GLY A 39 -9.64 -11.94 20.36
N ALA A 40 -9.75 -12.84 21.35
CA ALA A 40 -8.72 -13.32 22.28
C ALA A 40 -7.49 -14.03 21.64
N GLN A 41 -7.35 -13.99 20.32
CA GLN A 41 -6.25 -14.62 19.58
C GLN A 41 -5.21 -13.64 19.01
N CYS A 42 -5.36 -12.33 19.22
CA CYS A 42 -4.22 -11.44 19.06
C CYS A 42 -3.41 -11.50 20.37
N PRO A 43 -2.13 -11.93 20.36
CA PRO A 43 -1.23 -11.63 21.49
C PRO A 43 -1.25 -10.11 21.72
N ASN A 44 -0.84 -9.66 22.91
CA ASN A 44 -0.82 -8.25 23.31
C ASN A 44 0.14 -7.41 22.43
N LEU A 45 -0.21 -7.24 21.16
CA LEU A 45 0.55 -6.51 20.16
C LEU A 45 0.29 -5.02 20.37
N GLN A 46 1.36 -4.25 20.31
CA GLN A 46 1.29 -2.80 20.36
C GLN A 46 0.55 -2.29 19.12
N PRO A 47 -0.45 -1.42 19.29
CA PRO A 47 -1.16 -0.86 18.15
C PRO A 47 -0.22 0.02 17.33
N THR A 48 -0.33 -0.08 16.01
CA THR A 48 0.56 0.60 15.06
C THR A 48 -0.20 1.68 14.30
N ARG A 49 0.42 2.84 14.12
CA ARG A 49 -0.01 3.86 13.15
C ARG A 49 0.90 3.78 11.94
N LEU A 50 0.31 3.67 10.75
CA LEU A 50 1.02 3.73 9.49
C LEU A 50 0.47 4.90 8.68
N THR A 51 1.35 5.70 8.07
CA THR A 51 0.96 6.77 7.14
C THR A 51 1.79 6.64 5.87
N ALA A 52 1.15 6.70 4.71
CA ALA A 52 1.83 6.70 3.41
C ALA A 52 1.88 8.12 2.86
N SER A 53 2.96 8.46 2.15
CA SER A 53 3.10 9.78 1.50
C SER A 53 2.69 9.73 0.03
N GLN A 54 2.54 10.91 -0.57
CA GLN A 54 2.32 11.00 -2.01
C GLN A 54 3.56 10.52 -2.78
N ALA A 55 3.34 9.62 -3.74
CA ALA A 55 4.34 9.17 -4.70
C ALA A 55 4.16 9.88 -6.05
N THR A 56 5.20 9.85 -6.88
CA THR A 56 5.26 10.56 -8.16
C THR A 56 5.68 9.62 -9.27
N LEU A 57 4.91 9.58 -10.36
CA LEU A 57 5.29 8.90 -11.60
C LEU A 57 6.12 9.84 -12.47
N ASN A 58 7.40 9.53 -12.60
CA ASN A 58 8.27 10.13 -13.60
C ASN A 58 8.07 9.40 -14.94
N VAL A 59 7.28 10.01 -15.83
CA VAL A 59 6.93 9.44 -17.14
C VAL A 59 8.14 9.37 -18.08
N THR A 60 9.15 10.23 -17.88
CA THR A 60 10.36 10.21 -18.74
C THR A 60 11.27 9.02 -18.43
N GLN A 61 11.30 8.61 -17.17
CA GLN A 61 12.11 7.48 -16.69
C GLN A 61 11.29 6.20 -16.49
N MET A 62 9.96 6.29 -16.69
CA MET A 62 9.01 5.20 -16.45
C MET A 62 9.22 4.60 -15.05
N GLN A 63 9.22 5.47 -14.03
CA GLN A 63 9.56 5.11 -12.66
C GLN A 63 8.66 5.82 -11.66
N LEU A 64 8.18 5.10 -10.65
CA LEU A 64 7.58 5.66 -9.46
C LEU A 64 8.65 6.00 -8.42
N GLU A 65 8.53 7.20 -7.89
CA GLU A 65 9.43 7.79 -6.92
C GLU A 65 8.65 8.29 -5.71
N ASN A 66 9.36 8.57 -4.62
CA ASN A 66 8.78 9.07 -3.37
C ASN A 66 7.71 8.13 -2.77
N ILE A 67 7.78 6.82 -3.06
CA ILE A 67 6.95 5.82 -2.39
C ILE A 67 7.52 5.63 -0.99
N GLN A 68 6.79 6.06 0.04
CA GLN A 68 7.25 5.98 1.42
C GLN A 68 6.10 5.83 2.40
N ALA A 69 6.36 5.10 3.49
CA ALA A 69 5.47 4.99 4.63
C ALA A 69 6.23 5.19 5.93
N MET A 70 5.60 5.89 6.87
CA MET A 70 6.09 6.09 8.24
C MET A 70 5.27 5.23 9.19
N ALA A 71 5.94 4.40 9.97
CA ALA A 71 5.35 3.57 11.01
C ALA A 71 5.74 4.09 12.39
N SER A 72 4.75 4.24 13.27
CA SER A 72 4.96 4.62 14.67
C SER A 72 4.08 3.78 15.59
N ASP A 73 4.50 3.59 16.82
CA ASP A 73 3.64 3.04 17.87
C ASP A 73 2.49 4.02 18.10
N ALA A 74 1.25 3.53 18.11
CA ALA A 74 0.06 4.37 18.22
C ALA A 74 -0.20 4.89 19.65
N VAL A 75 0.44 4.30 20.66
CA VAL A 75 0.38 4.71 22.07
C VAL A 75 1.49 5.70 22.39
N THR A 76 2.74 5.37 22.09
CA THR A 76 3.90 6.20 22.47
C THR A 76 4.22 7.28 21.42
N GLY A 77 3.84 7.06 20.17
CA GLY A 77 4.24 7.90 19.04
C GLY A 77 5.68 7.69 18.57
N GLU A 78 6.40 6.74 19.17
CA GLU A 78 7.79 6.45 18.80
C GLU A 78 7.87 5.76 17.43
N PRO A 79 8.90 6.06 16.62
CA PRO A 79 9.08 5.41 15.33
C PRO A 79 9.39 3.92 15.50
N ILE A 80 8.75 3.08 14.70
CA ILE A 80 8.99 1.63 14.71
C ILE A 80 10.14 1.34 13.75
N ARG A 81 11.27 0.83 14.27
CA ARG A 81 12.45 0.46 13.48
C ARG A 81 12.41 -1.01 13.05
N GLY A 82 12.87 -1.28 11.83
CA GLY A 82 13.07 -2.64 11.32
C GLY A 82 11.79 -3.39 10.99
N ALA A 83 10.64 -2.72 10.95
CA ALA A 83 9.37 -3.31 10.55
C ALA A 83 9.30 -3.44 9.03
N LYS A 84 8.81 -4.58 8.55
CA LYS A 84 8.64 -4.84 7.12
C LYS A 84 7.37 -4.17 6.60
N VAL A 85 7.53 -3.33 5.58
CA VAL A 85 6.43 -2.70 4.84
C VAL A 85 6.44 -3.21 3.40
N VAL A 86 5.29 -3.65 2.92
CA VAL A 86 5.05 -4.05 1.53
C VAL A 86 4.26 -2.95 0.85
N PHE A 87 4.71 -2.54 -0.34
CA PHE A 87 4.05 -1.54 -1.17
C PHE A 87 3.41 -2.22 -2.37
N ALA A 88 2.14 -1.92 -2.63
CA ALA A 88 1.41 -2.46 -3.76
C ALA A 88 0.48 -1.40 -4.36
N THR A 89 0.16 -1.51 -5.64
CA THR A 89 -0.90 -0.71 -6.25
C THR A 89 -2.28 -1.08 -5.70
N MET A 90 -3.30 -0.25 -5.96
CA MET A 90 -4.71 -0.62 -5.67
C MET A 90 -5.17 -1.89 -6.40
N GLY A 91 -4.56 -2.22 -7.54
CA GLY A 91 -4.83 -3.47 -8.27
C GLY A 91 -4.20 -4.70 -7.63
N GLY A 92 -3.44 -4.55 -6.54
CA GLY A 92 -2.76 -5.63 -5.83
C GLY A 92 -1.40 -6.02 -6.41
N ARG A 93 -0.91 -5.30 -7.43
CA ARG A 93 0.44 -5.52 -7.99
C ARG A 93 1.48 -5.00 -7.00
N THR A 94 2.39 -5.88 -6.57
CA THR A 94 3.48 -5.49 -5.66
C THR A 94 4.47 -4.57 -6.37
N LEU A 95 4.70 -3.39 -5.78
CA LEU A 95 5.71 -2.42 -6.20
C LEU A 95 7.08 -2.74 -5.57
N GLY A 96 7.06 -3.24 -4.34
CA GLY A 96 8.28 -3.64 -3.64
C GLY A 96 8.06 -3.80 -2.13
N MET A 97 9.17 -3.94 -1.40
CA MET A 97 9.17 -3.99 0.05
C MET A 97 10.40 -3.30 0.61
N ALA A 98 10.26 -2.69 1.78
CA ALA A 98 11.36 -2.09 2.52
C ALA A 98 11.17 -2.30 4.02
N TYR A 99 12.24 -2.10 4.78
CA TYR A 99 12.22 -2.10 6.23
C TYR A 99 12.30 -0.67 6.73
N THR A 100 11.60 -0.37 7.82
CA THR A 100 11.66 0.95 8.43
C THR A 100 13.03 1.24 9.03
N ASP A 101 13.55 2.44 8.80
CA ASP A 101 14.82 2.90 9.34
C ASP A 101 14.70 3.40 10.80
N ASP A 102 15.74 4.07 11.32
CA ASP A 102 15.77 4.66 12.65
C ASP A 102 14.72 5.76 12.88
N THR A 103 14.16 6.31 11.81
CA THR A 103 13.08 7.32 11.85
C THR A 103 11.70 6.71 11.63
N GLY A 104 11.61 5.38 11.48
CA GLY A 104 10.37 4.67 11.24
C GLY A 104 9.90 4.73 9.79
N ILE A 105 10.77 5.16 8.85
CA ILE A 105 10.42 5.35 7.44
C ILE A 105 10.88 4.16 6.63
N ALA A 106 9.98 3.59 5.84
CA ALA A 106 10.28 2.63 4.77
C ALA A 106 10.01 3.32 3.43
N ALA A 107 10.97 3.30 2.52
CA ALA A 107 10.86 3.94 1.21
C ALA A 107 11.41 3.07 0.08
N ILE A 108 10.81 3.17 -1.10
CA ILE A 108 11.25 2.50 -2.32
C ILE A 108 11.09 3.43 -3.54
N ALA A 109 11.75 3.05 -4.63
CA ALA A 109 11.37 3.44 -5.98
C ALA A 109 11.03 2.17 -6.76
N ALA A 110 10.10 2.27 -7.72
CA ALA A 110 9.64 1.13 -8.50
C ALA A 110 9.62 1.46 -9.99
N PRO A 111 10.23 0.65 -10.87
CA PRO A 111 10.07 0.83 -12.31
C PRO A 111 8.62 0.52 -12.71
N GLU A 112 8.09 1.30 -13.65
CA GLU A 112 6.74 1.14 -14.18
C GLU A 112 6.74 0.85 -15.67
N ASP A 113 5.77 0.05 -16.09
CA ASP A 113 5.47 -0.17 -17.51
C ASP A 113 4.02 0.26 -17.77
N LEU A 114 3.85 1.28 -18.61
CA LEU A 114 2.56 1.88 -18.90
C LEU A 114 1.81 1.09 -19.98
N GLY A 115 1.56 -0.19 -19.69
CA GLY A 115 0.67 -1.03 -20.47
C GLY A 115 -0.81 -0.55 -20.45
N PRO A 116 -1.66 -1.14 -21.30
CA PRO A 116 -3.09 -0.83 -21.28
C PRO A 116 -3.68 -1.21 -19.91
N GLY A 117 -4.23 -0.21 -19.20
CA GLY A 117 -4.85 -0.40 -17.89
C GLY A 117 -4.01 0.02 -16.68
N THR A 118 -2.68 0.13 -16.80
CA THR A 118 -1.84 0.50 -15.65
C THR A 118 -2.01 1.96 -15.24
N LEU A 119 -2.35 2.86 -16.16
CA LEU A 119 -2.65 4.25 -15.79
C LEU A 119 -3.87 4.37 -14.88
N GLN A 120 -4.94 3.60 -15.14
CA GLN A 120 -6.13 3.61 -14.29
C GLN A 120 -5.82 3.05 -12.90
N GLU A 121 -4.98 2.02 -12.84
CA GLU A 121 -4.49 1.44 -11.59
C GLU A 121 -3.67 2.45 -10.78
N LEU A 122 -2.71 3.13 -11.42
CA LEU A 122 -1.84 4.12 -10.77
C LEU A 122 -2.62 5.35 -10.28
N LEU A 123 -3.67 5.76 -10.99
CA LEU A 123 -4.57 6.84 -10.53
C LEU A 123 -5.31 6.49 -9.23
N GLY A 124 -5.44 5.20 -8.90
CA GLY A 124 -5.95 4.74 -7.61
C GLY A 124 -4.96 4.92 -6.46
N GLY A 125 -3.68 5.13 -6.76
CA GLY A 125 -2.60 5.22 -5.78
C GLY A 125 -1.99 3.87 -5.42
N TYR A 126 -1.33 3.83 -4.26
CA TYR A 126 -0.71 2.63 -3.71
C TYR A 126 -1.11 2.42 -2.24
N GLU A 127 -1.04 1.17 -1.80
CA GLU A 127 -1.14 0.76 -0.41
C GLU A 127 0.24 0.43 0.14
N ALA A 128 0.50 0.89 1.35
CA ALA A 128 1.57 0.42 2.20
C ALA A 128 0.96 -0.47 3.29
N ALA A 129 1.49 -1.69 3.44
CA ALA A 129 1.05 -2.66 4.43
C ALA A 129 2.23 -3.06 5.32
N LEU A 130 2.15 -2.73 6.60
CA LEU A 130 3.04 -3.24 7.63
C LEU A 130 2.55 -4.63 8.04
N VAL A 131 3.40 -5.65 7.86
CA VAL A 131 3.03 -7.07 8.02
C VAL A 131 2.85 -7.47 9.50
N GLY A 132 3.41 -6.68 10.42
CA GLY A 132 3.56 -7.02 11.83
C GLY A 132 4.84 -7.82 12.05
N ASP A 133 5.51 -7.57 13.17
CA ASP A 133 6.81 -8.16 13.55
C ASP A 133 6.71 -9.12 14.75
N GLY A 134 5.48 -9.38 15.23
CA GLY A 134 5.22 -10.17 16.43
C GLY A 134 5.20 -9.35 17.72
N VAL A 135 5.50 -8.05 17.66
CA VAL A 135 5.39 -7.07 18.77
C VAL A 135 4.36 -6.00 18.41
N HIS A 136 4.43 -5.48 17.19
CA HIS A 136 3.55 -4.47 16.63
C HIS A 136 2.46 -5.11 15.75
N ALA A 137 1.24 -4.59 15.86
CA ALA A 137 0.12 -5.05 15.06
C ALA A 137 0.28 -4.68 13.58
N PRO A 138 -0.24 -5.49 12.64
CA PRO A 138 -0.31 -5.11 11.22
C PRO A 138 -1.09 -3.81 11.02
N ALA A 139 -0.68 -3.02 10.03
CA ALA A 139 -1.33 -1.74 9.70
C ALA A 139 -1.28 -1.46 8.20
N GLY A 140 -2.27 -0.73 7.68
CA GLY A 140 -2.35 -0.34 6.27
C GLY A 140 -2.49 1.18 6.12
N ALA A 141 -1.92 1.73 5.04
CA ALA A 141 -2.05 3.14 4.69
C ALA A 141 -2.12 3.32 3.17
N HIS A 142 -2.91 4.31 2.74
CA HIS A 142 -3.08 4.68 1.33
C HIS A 142 -2.23 5.90 0.99
N GLY A 143 -1.52 5.85 -0.14
CA GLY A 143 -0.80 6.97 -0.71
C GLY A 143 -1.27 7.26 -2.14
N ALA A 144 -1.48 8.53 -2.47
CA ALA A 144 -1.80 8.94 -3.84
C ALA A 144 -0.54 8.88 -4.73
N ILE A 145 -0.74 8.61 -6.03
CA ILE A 145 0.29 8.75 -7.05
C ILE A 145 -0.10 9.91 -7.96
N THR A 146 0.81 10.87 -8.12
CA THR A 146 0.66 11.98 -9.08
C THR A 146 1.61 11.80 -10.26
N VAL A 147 1.25 12.36 -11.41
CA VAL A 147 2.11 12.35 -12.60
C VAL A 147 2.93 13.63 -12.60
N GLY A 148 4.26 13.50 -12.73
CA GLY A 148 5.18 14.63 -12.75
C GLY A 148 6.43 14.38 -11.91
N THR A 149 7.35 15.34 -11.92
CA THR A 149 8.55 15.36 -11.08
C THR A 149 8.36 16.18 -9.80
N ASP A 150 7.11 16.54 -9.50
CA ASP A 150 6.79 17.51 -8.45
C ASP A 150 6.88 16.82 -7.10
N GLN A 151 7.91 17.17 -6.32
CA GLN A 151 8.00 16.76 -4.93
C GLN A 151 6.72 17.19 -4.20
N GLY A 152 6.03 16.22 -3.60
CA GLY A 152 4.81 16.47 -2.83
C GLY A 152 5.04 17.51 -1.72
N PRO A 153 3.97 18.15 -1.21
CA PRO A 153 4.10 19.17 -0.16
C PRO A 153 4.83 18.60 1.06
N GLY A 154 6.02 19.12 1.39
CA GLY A 154 6.75 18.78 2.62
C GLY A 154 8.22 18.35 2.48
N VAL A 155 8.83 18.34 1.29
CA VAL A 155 10.26 18.01 1.14
C VAL A 155 11.12 19.29 1.19
N PRO A 156 12.09 19.44 2.12
CA PRO A 156 12.97 20.61 2.17
C PRO A 156 14.03 20.51 1.07
N GLY A 157 14.05 21.46 0.12
CA GLY A 157 15.19 21.60 -0.80
C GLY A 157 14.88 22.07 -2.22
N ASN A 158 13.61 22.11 -2.66
CA ASN A 158 13.30 22.68 -3.98
C ASN A 158 11.87 23.25 -4.03
N PRO A 159 11.69 24.58 -3.93
CA PRO A 159 10.39 25.19 -4.14
C PRO A 159 10.13 25.19 -5.64
N CYS A 160 9.46 24.16 -6.17
CA CYS A 160 8.92 24.26 -7.52
C CYS A 160 7.75 25.24 -7.52
N ALA A 161 8.07 26.54 -7.48
CA ALA A 161 7.18 27.65 -7.78
C ALA A 161 6.69 27.66 -9.24
N VAL A 162 7.16 26.71 -10.07
CA VAL A 162 6.85 26.65 -11.51
C VAL A 162 6.33 25.27 -11.98
N CYS A 163 6.30 24.23 -11.14
CA CYS A 163 5.93 22.89 -11.63
C CYS A 163 4.47 22.48 -11.36
N SER A 164 3.78 23.16 -10.42
CA SER A 164 2.34 22.97 -10.27
C SER A 164 1.59 24.11 -10.95
N ASP A 165 0.81 23.78 -11.98
CA ASP A 165 -0.25 24.60 -12.59
C ASP A 165 -1.27 25.12 -11.56
N ARG A 166 -1.21 24.62 -10.31
CA ARG A 166 -1.90 25.18 -9.14
C ARG A 166 -1.56 26.66 -8.89
N GLY A 167 -0.35 27.13 -9.20
CA GLY A 167 0.00 28.56 -9.14
C GLY A 167 -0.68 29.37 -10.25
N LEU A 168 -0.67 28.84 -11.47
CA LEU A 168 -1.32 29.47 -12.64
C LEU A 168 -2.85 29.55 -12.50
N LYS A 169 -3.47 28.67 -11.71
CA LYS A 169 -4.91 28.78 -11.38
C LYS A 169 -5.24 29.93 -10.43
N GLN A 170 -4.26 30.46 -9.69
CA GLN A 170 -4.49 31.65 -8.86
C GLN A 170 -4.40 32.96 -9.67
N ASP A 171 -3.74 32.92 -10.83
CA ASP A 171 -3.64 34.07 -11.76
C ASP A 171 -4.77 34.13 -12.79
N VAL A 172 -5.75 33.22 -12.74
CA VAL A 172 -6.96 33.31 -13.55
C VAL A 172 -7.83 34.42 -12.97
N LEU A 173 -7.73 35.61 -13.56
CA LEU A 173 -8.66 36.71 -13.31
C LEU A 173 -10.10 36.20 -13.48
N PRO A 174 -11.00 36.41 -12.51
CA PRO A 174 -12.40 36.03 -12.67
C PRO A 174 -12.95 36.76 -13.90
N VAL A 175 -13.44 35.99 -14.88
CA VAL A 175 -14.18 36.55 -15.99
C VAL A 175 -15.47 37.13 -15.42
N ASP A 176 -15.61 38.45 -15.44
CA ASP A 176 -16.87 39.11 -15.12
C ASP A 176 -17.86 38.86 -16.26
N TRP A 177 -18.89 38.06 -15.98
CA TRP A 177 -19.97 37.74 -16.91
C TRP A 177 -21.16 38.70 -16.80
N SER A 178 -21.01 39.82 -16.07
CA SER A 178 -22.07 40.82 -15.94
C SER A 178 -22.14 41.67 -17.22
N ARG A 179 -23.16 41.40 -18.05
CA ARG A 179 -23.65 42.35 -19.06
C ARG A 179 -24.81 43.15 -18.50
#